data_AF-A0A948XMS2-F1
#
_entry.id   AF-A0A948XMS2-F1
#
_cell.length_a   1.000
_cell.length_b   1.000
_cell.length_c   1.000
_cell.angle_alpha   90.00
_cell.angle_beta   90.00
_cell.angle_gamma   90.00
#
_symmetry.space_group_name_H-M   'P 1'
#
loop_
_entity.id
_entity.type
_entity.pdbx_description
1 polymer ?
#
loop_
_entity_poly.entity_id
_entity_poly.type
_entity_poly.pdbx_seq_one_letter_code
_entity_poly.pdbx_strand_id
1 'polypeptide(L)'
;MEISSHDNLVNIDGNIKSISDFQNIKNTMDSIAAKHKKLVVNINDSISITSSVIGYFNKLILKDNIDLELNVASKQLIELFDDLSLTAAFKVRSI
;
A
#
# COMPACT_ATOMS: atom_id res chain seq x y z
N MET A 1 12.44 4.15 5.83
CA MET A 1 10.97 4.02 5.80
C MET A 1 10.56 3.48 7.14
N GLU A 2 9.53 4.05 7.74
CA GLU A 2 8.93 3.59 8.98
C GLU A 2 7.52 3.08 8.68
N ILE A 3 7.12 2.01 9.37
CA ILE A 3 5.78 1.44 9.25
C ILE A 3 5.20 1.36 10.65
N SER A 4 4.03 1.96 10.82
CA SER A 4 3.20 1.76 12.01
C SER A 4 1.88 1.13 11.60
N SER A 5 1.28 0.36 12.50
CA SER A 5 -0.03 -0.23 12.26
C SER A 5 -0.89 -0.22 13.51
N HIS A 6 -2.19 -0.02 13.30
CA HIS A 6 -3.21 -0.08 14.34
C HIS A 6 -4.47 -0.70 13.76
N ASP A 7 -4.89 -1.84 14.31
CA ASP A 7 -6.02 -2.62 13.82
C ASP A 7 -5.86 -2.93 12.32
N ASN A 8 -6.72 -2.37 11.47
CA ASN A 8 -6.70 -2.56 10.03
C ASN A 8 -6.03 -1.42 9.24
N LEU A 9 -5.46 -0.44 9.94
CA LEU A 9 -4.76 0.71 9.37
C LEU A 9 -3.25 0.50 9.41
N VAL A 10 -2.59 0.82 8.30
CA VAL A 10 -1.13 0.84 8.18
C VAL A 10 -0.69 2.22 7.72
N ASN A 11 0.25 2.86 8.42
CA ASN A 11 0.90 4.08 7.97
C ASN A 11 2.32 3.76 7.50
N ILE A 12 2.69 4.32 6.35
CA ILE A 12 4.00 4.20 5.75
C ILE A 12 4.58 5.61 5.59
N ASP A 13 5.67 5.86 6.30
CA ASP A 13 6.41 7.11 6.29
C ASP A 13 7.76 6.91 5.59
N GLY A 14 8.12 7.86 4.73
CA GLY A 14 9.29 7.78 3.84
C GLY A 14 9.10 6.96 2.55
N ASN A 15 10.15 6.93 1.73
CA ASN A 15 10.10 6.38 0.37
C ASN A 15 10.20 4.85 0.30
N ILE A 16 9.37 4.25 -0.55
CA ILE A 16 9.33 2.80 -0.83
C ILE A 16 10.23 2.49 -2.05
N LYS A 17 11.50 2.15 -1.82
CA LYS A 17 12.48 2.03 -2.93
C LYS A 17 13.37 0.77 -2.89
N SER A 18 13.44 0.08 -1.76
CA SER A 18 14.34 -1.05 -1.56
C SER A 18 13.60 -2.38 -1.42
N ILE A 19 14.35 -3.48 -1.59
CA ILE A 19 13.84 -4.84 -1.34
C ILE A 19 13.47 -5.01 0.14
N SER A 20 14.24 -4.41 1.06
CA SER A 20 13.91 -4.41 2.48
C SER A 20 12.60 -3.68 2.78
N ASP A 21 12.31 -2.57 2.09
CA ASP A 21 11.04 -1.87 2.25
C ASP A 21 9.87 -2.76 1.86
N PHE A 22 9.99 -3.45 0.72
CA PHE A 22 9.00 -4.42 0.27
C PHE A 22 8.78 -5.54 1.30
N GLN A 23 9.84 -6.13 1.85
CA GLN A 23 9.72 -7.19 2.85
C GLN A 23 9.02 -6.69 4.13
N ASN A 24 9.34 -5.49 4.59
CA ASN A 24 8.70 -4.89 5.78
C ASN A 24 7.21 -4.63 5.55
N ILE A 25 6.85 -4.08 4.39
CA ILE A 25 5.44 -3.87 4.01
C ILE A 25 4.71 -5.21 3.96
N LYS A 26 5.28 -6.19 3.27
CA LYS A 26 4.68 -7.52 3.12
C LYS A 26 4.43 -8.18 4.47
N ASN A 27 5.44 -8.22 5.35
CA ASN A 27 5.31 -8.88 6.65
C ASN A 27 4.25 -8.21 7.53
N THR A 28 4.20 -6.86 7.51
CA THR A 28 3.20 -6.09 8.27
C THR A 28 1.79 -6.35 7.75
N MET A 29 1.61 -6.24 6.44
CA MET A 29 0.33 -6.43 5.77
C MET A 29 -0.18 -7.87 5.91
N ASP A 30 0.69 -8.88 5.80
CA ASP A 30 0.31 -10.29 5.98
C ASP A 30 -0.21 -10.55 7.41
N SER A 31 0.43 -9.96 8.43
CA SER A 31 0.02 -10.08 9.83
C SER A 31 -1.38 -9.49 10.07
N ILE A 32 -1.68 -8.36 9.43
CA ILE A 32 -2.96 -7.67 9.55
C ILE A 32 -4.05 -8.38 8.73
N ALA A 33 -3.73 -8.78 7.50
CA ALA A 33 -4.64 -9.51 6.61
C ALA A 33 -5.07 -10.88 7.16
N ALA A 34 -4.28 -11.47 8.07
CA ALA A 34 -4.67 -12.67 8.80
C ALA A 34 -5.87 -12.44 9.75
N LYS A 35 -6.11 -11.19 10.17
CA LYS A 35 -7.16 -10.82 11.14
C LYS A 35 -8.27 -9.95 10.53
N HIS A 36 -7.94 -9.15 9.51
CA HIS A 36 -8.83 -8.17 8.92
C HIS A 36 -9.00 -8.45 7.42
N LYS A 37 -10.24 -8.38 6.92
CA LYS A 37 -10.55 -8.49 5.48
C LYS A 37 -10.58 -7.16 4.75
N LYS A 38 -10.55 -6.06 5.48
CA LYS A 38 -10.46 -4.70 4.95
C LYS A 38 -9.21 -4.05 5.50
N LEU A 39 -8.32 -3.57 4.65
CA LEU A 39 -7.08 -2.91 5.05
C LEU A 39 -7.04 -1.51 4.44
N VAL A 40 -6.59 -0.54 5.23
CA VAL A 40 -6.35 0.84 4.77
C VAL A 40 -4.86 1.13 4.94
N VAL A 41 -4.21 1.63 3.89
CA VAL A 41 -2.79 1.99 3.93
C VAL A 41 -2.65 3.47 3.63
N ASN A 42 -2.10 4.21 4.58
CA ASN A 42 -1.70 5.60 4.40
C ASN A 42 -0.23 5.65 3.96
N ILE A 43 0.04 6.32 2.85
CA ILE A 43 1.38 6.57 2.32
C ILE A 43 1.61 8.08 2.37
N ASN A 44 2.37 8.53 3.36
CA ASN A 44 2.45 9.94 3.72
C ASN A 44 3.52 10.68 2.89
N ASP A 45 4.69 10.07 2.65
CA ASP A 45 5.82 10.80 2.05
C ASP A 45 6.34 10.20 0.74
N SER A 46 5.92 8.98 0.40
CA SER A 46 6.51 8.29 -0.75
C SER A 46 6.04 8.92 -2.06
N ILE A 47 6.99 9.27 -2.93
CA ILE A 47 6.70 9.76 -4.29
C ILE A 47 6.65 8.63 -5.33
N SER A 48 7.06 7.43 -4.93
CA SER A 48 7.12 6.26 -5.81
C SER A 48 6.81 4.99 -5.05
N ILE A 49 6.63 3.91 -5.80
CA ILE A 49 6.40 2.57 -5.26
C ILE A 49 7.05 1.55 -6.19
N THR A 50 7.62 0.49 -5.62
CA THR A 50 8.25 -0.56 -6.43
C THR A 50 7.20 -1.50 -7.02
N SER A 51 7.50 -2.09 -8.18
CA SER A 51 6.64 -3.07 -8.83
C SER A 51 6.36 -4.30 -7.97
N SER A 52 7.29 -4.67 -7.08
CA SER A 52 7.10 -5.76 -6.11
C SER A 52 5.98 -5.46 -5.12
N VAL A 53 5.85 -4.22 -4.65
CA VAL A 53 4.76 -3.82 -3.73
C VAL A 53 3.43 -3.77 -4.47
N ILE A 54 3.40 -3.21 -5.69
CA ILE A 54 2.20 -3.24 -6.56
C ILE A 54 1.73 -4.68 -6.78
N GLY A 55 2.65 -5.59 -7.15
CA GLY A 55 2.33 -7.00 -7.40
C GLY A 55 1.79 -7.69 -6.15
N TYR A 56 2.31 -7.36 -4.98
CA TYR A 56 1.80 -7.87 -3.70
C TYR A 56 0.41 -7.33 -3.34
N PHE A 57 0.15 -6.03 -3.52
CA PHE A 57 -1.18 -5.47 -3.31
C PHE A 57 -2.23 -6.09 -4.24
N ASN A 58 -1.88 -6.31 -5.52
CA ASN A 58 -2.73 -7.06 -6.44
C ASN A 58 -3.00 -8.49 -5.95
N LYS A 59 -2.00 -9.19 -5.40
CA LYS A 59 -2.18 -10.53 -4.83
C LYS A 59 -3.14 -10.51 -3.64
N LEU A 60 -3.03 -9.52 -2.73
CA LEU A 60 -3.94 -9.37 -1.60
C LEU A 60 -5.41 -9.21 -2.07
N ILE A 61 -5.63 -8.35 -3.07
CA ILE A 61 -6.97 -8.09 -3.59
C ILE A 61 -7.52 -9.30 -4.34
N LEU A 62 -6.78 -9.82 -5.32
CA LEU A 62 -7.29 -10.78 -6.30
C LEU A 62 -7.26 -12.24 -5.80
N LYS A 63 -6.29 -12.59 -4.94
CA LYS A 63 -6.14 -13.97 -4.44
C LYS A 63 -6.64 -14.11 -3.02
N ASP A 64 -6.28 -13.17 -2.16
CA ASP A 64 -6.57 -13.27 -0.73
C ASP A 64 -7.94 -12.63 -0.36
N ASN A 65 -8.62 -12.03 -1.35
CA ASN A 65 -9.91 -11.36 -1.26
C ASN A 65 -9.93 -10.29 -0.17
N ILE A 66 -8.86 -9.49 -0.10
CA ILE A 66 -8.74 -8.36 0.80
C ILE A 66 -9.30 -7.10 0.13
N ASP A 67 -10.18 -6.40 0.85
CA ASP A 67 -10.60 -5.05 0.50
C ASP A 67 -9.50 -4.04 0.88
N LEU A 68 -8.66 -3.66 -0.08
CA LEU A 68 -7.55 -2.72 0.13
C LEU A 68 -7.92 -1.31 -0.34
N GLU A 69 -7.67 -0.32 0.51
CA GLU A 69 -7.74 1.11 0.19
C GLU A 69 -6.38 1.78 0.44
N LEU A 70 -5.93 2.61 -0.50
CA LEU A 70 -4.70 3.39 -0.36
C LEU A 70 -5.04 4.87 -0.21
N ASN A 71 -4.58 5.49 0.85
CA ASN A 71 -4.58 6.93 1.04
C ASN A 71 -3.17 7.45 0.80
N VAL A 72 -3.02 8.42 -0.11
CA VAL A 72 -1.71 8.89 -0.58
C VAL A 72 -1.68 10.41 -0.46
N ALA A 73 -0.70 10.96 0.25
CA ALA A 73 -0.54 12.42 0.35
C ALA A 73 0.30 13.00 -0.80
N SER A 74 1.17 12.19 -1.39
CA SER A 74 2.06 12.61 -2.47
C SER A 74 1.34 12.67 -3.83
N LYS A 75 1.26 13.87 -4.41
CA LYS A 75 0.68 14.07 -5.75
C LYS A 75 1.41 13.24 -6.82
N GLN A 76 2.73 13.14 -6.74
CA GLN A 76 3.53 12.38 -7.70
C GLN A 76 3.20 10.89 -7.66
N LEU A 77 2.93 10.35 -6.47
CA LEU A 77 2.56 8.95 -6.34
C LEU A 77 1.11 8.71 -6.79
N ILE A 78 0.19 9.66 -6.59
CA ILE A 78 -1.16 9.59 -7.15
C ILE A 78 -1.09 9.57 -8.69
N GLU A 79 -0.35 10.50 -9.29
CA GLU A 79 -0.15 10.56 -10.75
C GLU A 79 0.45 9.25 -11.28
N LEU A 80 1.42 8.67 -10.56
CA LEU A 80 1.97 7.35 -10.91
C LEU A 80 0.91 6.24 -10.92
N PHE A 81 -0.01 6.23 -9.95
CA PHE A 81 -1.10 5.24 -9.94
C PHE A 81 -2.10 5.48 -11.07
N ASP A 82 -2.39 6.73 -11.42
CA ASP A 82 -3.25 7.10 -12.53
C ASP A 82 -2.64 6.67 -13.88
N ASP A 83 -1.35 6.97 -14.10
CA ASP A 83 -0.62 6.58 -15.31
C ASP A 83 -0.58 5.07 -15.51
N LEU A 84 -0.51 4.31 -14.41
CA LEU A 84 -0.56 2.85 -14.42
C LEU A 84 -1.97 2.27 -14.43
N SER A 85 -3.02 3.12 -14.42
CA SER A 85 -4.43 2.72 -14.33
C SER A 85 -4.75 1.85 -13.09
N LEU A 86 -4.06 2.10 -11.98
CA LEU A 86 -4.18 1.34 -10.73
C LEU A 86 -5.09 2.02 -9.70
N THR A 87 -5.44 3.29 -9.89
CA THR A 87 -6.24 4.10 -8.96
C THR A 87 -7.54 3.43 -8.56
N ALA A 88 -8.30 2.89 -9.52
CA ALA A 88 -9.54 2.18 -9.25
C ALA A 88 -9.31 0.82 -8.57
N ALA A 89 -8.27 0.08 -8.99
CA ALA A 89 -7.96 -1.24 -8.45
C ALA A 89 -7.54 -1.18 -6.98
N PHE A 90 -6.76 -0.17 -6.61
CA PHE A 90 -6.26 0.04 -5.24
C PHE A 90 -7.08 1.05 -4.43
N LYS A 91 -8.20 1.52 -4.98
CA LYS A 91 -9.07 2.53 -4.36
C LYS A 91 -8.28 3.73 -3.83
N VAL A 92 -7.37 4.24 -4.65
CA VAL A 92 -6.45 5.30 -4.27
C VAL A 92 -7.23 6.58 -3.99
N ARG A 93 -6.95 7.22 -2.86
CA ARG A 93 -7.51 8.52 -2.44
C ARG A 93 -6.39 9.46 -2.05
N SER A 94 -6.57 10.75 -2.35
CA SER A 94 -5.71 11.81 -1.80
C SER A 94 -6.07 12.08 -0.34
N ILE A 95 -5.07 12.38 0.49
CA ILE A 95 -5.22 12.88 1.86
C ILE A 95 -4.43 14.16 2.10
#